data_AF-A0A3B8VRN8-F1
#
_entry.id   AF-A0A3B8VRN8-F1
#
_cell.length_a   1.000
_cell.length_b   1.000
_cell.length_c   1.000
_cell.angle_alpha   90.00
_cell.angle_beta   90.00
_cell.angle_gamma   90.00
#
_symmetry.space_group_name_H-M   'P 1'
#
loop_
_entity.id
_entity.type
_entity.pdbx_description
1 polymer ?
#
loop_
_entity_poly.entity_id
_entity_poly.type
_entity_poly.pdbx_seq_one_letter_code
_entity_poly.pdbx_strand_id
1 'polypeptide(L)'
;MGTRGNFKVVNTESGDDYRSDAVLVATGSRYRRLNVPGEEDPIGAGIHFCATCDGPFYKDEEMLVVGGGNSGFEEGLFLTKFETKVTILEVGDIPRASRVLQEQVEKNPKWKFAQTPPFRSSKATGR
;
A
#
# COMPACT_ATOMS: atom_id res chain seq x y z
N MET A 1 6.58 24.24 11.02
CA MET A 1 6.23 25.33 10.08
C MET A 1 5.35 26.33 10.80
N GLY A 2 5.59 27.62 10.62
CA GLY A 2 4.82 28.68 11.29
C GLY A 2 4.88 29.98 10.52
N THR A 3 4.49 31.07 11.17
CA THR A 3 4.57 32.43 10.63
C THR A 3 5.39 33.31 11.56
N ARG A 4 6.21 34.20 11.00
CA ARG A 4 6.91 35.27 11.74
C ARG A 4 6.78 36.57 10.95
N GLY A 5 5.95 37.48 11.47
CA GLY A 5 5.51 38.65 10.71
C GLY A 5 4.79 38.20 9.43
N ASN A 6 5.20 38.78 8.29
CA ASN A 6 4.60 38.48 6.99
C ASN A 6 5.17 37.23 6.30
N PHE A 7 6.21 36.60 6.87
CA PHE A 7 6.86 35.44 6.26
C PHE A 7 6.33 34.12 6.82
N LYS A 8 6.23 33.11 5.94
CA LYS A 8 6.18 31.71 6.33
C LYS A 8 7.56 31.27 6.80
N VAL A 9 7.61 30.42 7.83
CA VAL A 9 8.85 29.91 8.41
C VAL A 9 8.85 28.38 8.37
N VAL A 10 9.90 27.82 7.78
CA VAL A 10 10.19 26.38 7.75
C VAL A 10 11.40 26.13 8.63
N ASN A 11 11.20 25.32 9.66
CA ASN A 11 12.26 24.88 10.56
C ASN A 11 12.78 23.54 10.06
N THR A 12 14.10 23.36 10.09
CA THR A 12 14.78 22.13 9.71
C THR A 12 15.32 21.39 10.93
N GLU A 13 15.60 20.10 10.79
CA GLU A 13 16.19 19.29 11.85
C GLU A 13 17.59 19.77 12.26
N SER A 14 18.36 20.38 11.34
CA SER A 14 19.66 21.01 11.64
C SER A 14 19.55 22.24 12.53
N GLY A 15 18.34 22.74 12.81
CA GLY A 15 18.08 23.94 13.60
C GLY A 15 17.99 25.22 12.78
N ASP A 16 18.11 25.14 11.45
CA ASP A 16 18.00 26.31 10.58
C ASP A 16 16.54 26.72 10.33
N ASP A 17 16.33 28.04 10.25
CA ASP A 17 15.05 28.67 9.96
C ASP A 17 15.09 29.33 8.57
N TYR A 18 14.25 28.85 7.65
CA TYR A 18 14.07 29.44 6.32
C TYR A 18 12.81 30.29 6.29
N ARG A 19 12.88 31.47 5.65
CA ARG A 19 11.74 32.40 5.51
C ARG A 19 11.39 32.60 4.05
N SER A 20 10.09 32.65 3.76
CA SER A 20 9.58 32.91 2.42
C SER A 20 8.17 33.51 2.46
N ASP A 21 7.75 34.16 1.38
CA ASP A 21 6.37 34.65 1.24
C ASP A 21 5.38 33.49 1.01
N ALA A 22 5.83 32.41 0.38
CA ALA A 22 5.06 31.20 0.09
C ALA A 22 5.88 29.93 0.31
N VAL A 23 5.19 28.82 0.63
CA VAL A 23 5.79 27.49 0.82
C VAL A 23 4.99 26.45 0.03
N LEU A 24 5.68 25.65 -0.77
CA LEU A 24 5.14 24.45 -1.43
C LEU A 24 5.62 23.20 -0.69
N VAL A 25 4.70 22.43 -0.13
CA VAL A 25 5.03 21.15 0.53
C VAL A 25 4.89 20.03 -0.48
N ALA A 26 6.02 19.42 -0.86
CA ALA A 26 6.10 18.36 -1.85
C ALA A 26 7.01 17.19 -1.39
N THR A 27 6.95 16.84 -0.10
CA THR A 27 7.81 15.82 0.53
C THR A 27 7.47 14.37 0.15
N GLY A 28 6.45 14.19 -0.70
CA GLY A 28 5.91 12.89 -1.07
C GLY A 28 5.23 12.17 0.10
N SER A 29 5.11 10.86 -0.02
CA SER A 29 4.53 9.96 0.97
C SER A 29 5.45 8.76 1.22
N ARG A 30 5.06 7.89 2.16
CA ARG A 30 5.66 6.58 2.37
C ARG A 30 4.55 5.55 2.45
N TYR A 31 4.78 4.38 1.87
CA TYR A 31 3.86 3.27 1.99
C TYR A 31 3.86 2.72 3.42
N ARG A 32 2.70 2.27 3.88
CA ARG A 32 2.58 1.61 5.18
C ARG A 32 3.18 0.21 5.07
N ARG A 33 4.15 -0.07 5.92
CA ARG A 33 4.76 -1.39 6.09
C ARG A 33 3.82 -2.33 6.86
N LEU A 34 3.90 -3.61 6.57
CA LEU A 34 3.21 -4.66 7.33
C LEU A 34 3.84 -4.85 8.71
N ASN A 35 5.13 -4.53 8.85
CA ASN A 35 5.94 -4.71 10.05
C ASN A 35 5.92 -6.16 10.55
N VAL A 36 6.02 -7.11 9.63
CA VAL A 36 6.06 -8.55 9.94
C VAL A 36 7.48 -9.10 9.76
N PRO A 37 7.86 -10.15 10.53
CA PRO A 37 9.15 -10.80 10.33
C PRO A 37 9.31 -11.26 8.88
N GLY A 38 10.45 -10.94 8.26
CA GLY A 38 10.77 -11.29 6.88
C GLY A 38 10.20 -10.36 5.80
N GLU A 39 9.59 -9.22 6.16
CA GLU A 39 9.09 -8.24 5.17
C GLU A 39 10.23 -7.51 4.43
N GLU A 40 11.38 -7.28 5.08
CA GLU A 40 12.45 -6.44 4.53
C GLU A 40 13.19 -7.09 3.35
N ASP A 41 13.53 -8.37 3.47
CA ASP A 41 14.36 -9.07 2.47
C ASP A 41 13.73 -9.15 1.07
N PRO A 42 12.42 -9.42 0.90
CA PRO A 42 11.81 -9.52 -0.43
C PRO A 42 11.30 -8.18 -1.01
N ILE A 43 11.53 -7.02 -0.38
CA ILE A 43 11.11 -5.73 -0.97
C ILE A 43 11.79 -5.54 -2.33
N GLY A 44 11.03 -5.23 -3.37
CA GLY A 44 11.54 -5.05 -4.73
C GLY A 44 11.88 -6.36 -5.44
N ALA A 45 11.74 -7.51 -4.75
CA ALA A 45 11.97 -8.85 -5.27
C ALA A 45 10.89 -9.84 -4.77
N GLY A 46 9.64 -9.38 -4.70
CA GLY A 46 8.49 -10.18 -4.27
C GLY A 46 7.46 -9.39 -3.48
N ILE A 47 7.87 -8.36 -2.73
CA ILE A 47 6.97 -7.38 -2.08
C ILE A 47 7.11 -6.03 -2.78
N HIS A 48 5.98 -5.53 -3.26
CA HIS A 48 5.89 -4.30 -4.04
C HIS A 48 4.79 -3.40 -3.50
N PHE A 49 4.88 -2.11 -3.83
CA PHE A 49 3.96 -1.08 -3.34
C PHE A 49 3.21 -0.34 -4.45
N CYS A 50 3.45 -0.72 -5.71
CA CYS A 50 2.85 -0.09 -6.88
C CYS A 50 2.47 -1.16 -7.90
N ALA A 51 1.20 -1.55 -7.95
CA ALA A 51 0.74 -2.56 -8.91
C ALA A 51 1.01 -2.18 -10.37
N THR A 52 0.93 -0.89 -10.71
CA THR A 52 1.15 -0.40 -12.08
C THR A 52 2.62 -0.39 -12.48
N CYS A 53 3.53 -0.27 -11.51
CA CYS A 53 4.97 -0.28 -11.73
C CYS A 53 5.47 -1.72 -11.92
N ASP A 54 5.02 -2.63 -11.05
CA ASP A 54 5.63 -3.96 -10.89
C ASP A 54 4.81 -5.10 -11.49
N GLY A 55 3.48 -4.95 -11.58
CA GLY A 55 2.56 -5.98 -12.06
C GLY A 55 2.95 -6.65 -13.38
N PRO A 56 3.39 -5.92 -14.43
CA PRO A 56 3.78 -6.52 -15.69
C PRO A 56 4.92 -7.55 -15.62
N PHE A 57 5.77 -7.53 -14.58
CA PHE A 57 6.90 -8.46 -14.44
C PHE A 57 6.50 -9.84 -13.92
N TYR A 58 5.28 -9.98 -13.39
CA TYR A 58 4.79 -11.18 -12.72
C TYR A 58 3.67 -11.87 -13.52
N LYS A 59 3.64 -11.64 -14.83
CA LYS A 59 2.60 -12.19 -15.70
C LYS A 59 2.45 -13.71 -15.49
N ASP A 60 1.19 -14.13 -15.44
CA ASP A 60 0.75 -15.52 -15.26
C ASP A 60 1.05 -16.11 -13.86
N GLU A 61 1.44 -15.29 -12.87
CA GLU A 61 1.58 -15.70 -11.47
C GLU A 61 0.25 -15.55 -10.68
N GLU A 62 0.28 -15.93 -9.40
CA GLU A 62 -0.75 -15.57 -8.42
C GLU A 62 -0.27 -14.40 -7.55
N MET A 63 -1.11 -13.39 -7.34
CA MET A 63 -0.76 -12.21 -6.53
C MET A 63 -1.62 -12.05 -5.28
N LEU A 64 -1.00 -11.50 -4.25
CA LEU A 64 -1.64 -11.07 -3.01
C LEU A 64 -1.56 -9.55 -2.88
N VAL A 65 -2.71 -8.91 -2.74
CA VAL A 65 -2.83 -7.47 -2.42
C VAL A 65 -3.22 -7.35 -0.96
N VAL A 66 -2.45 -6.60 -0.18
CA VAL A 66 -2.74 -6.37 1.24
C VAL A 66 -3.36 -4.99 1.45
N GLY A 67 -4.56 -4.98 2.02
CA GLY A 67 -5.38 -3.80 2.27
C GLY A 67 -6.65 -3.78 1.41
N GLY A 68 -7.81 -3.76 2.06
CA GLY A 68 -9.14 -3.74 1.44
C GLY A 68 -9.78 -2.36 1.38
N GLY A 69 -8.98 -1.30 1.25
CA GLY A 69 -9.45 0.05 0.90
C GLY A 69 -9.56 0.23 -0.63
N ASN A 70 -9.95 1.43 -1.08
CA ASN A 70 -10.08 1.72 -2.52
C ASN A 70 -8.82 1.38 -3.30
N SER A 71 -7.64 1.83 -2.84
CA SER A 71 -6.38 1.58 -3.53
C SER A 71 -6.11 0.09 -3.75
N GLY A 72 -6.33 -0.76 -2.74
CA GLY A 72 -6.13 -2.20 -2.88
C GLY A 72 -7.12 -2.85 -3.85
N PHE A 73 -8.37 -2.39 -3.89
CA PHE A 73 -9.37 -2.90 -4.84
C PHE A 73 -9.09 -2.43 -6.28
N GLU A 74 -8.77 -1.15 -6.47
CA GLU A 74 -8.44 -0.57 -7.78
C GLU A 74 -7.18 -1.19 -8.38
N GLU A 75 -6.12 -1.29 -7.58
CA GLU A 75 -4.86 -1.92 -7.98
C GLU A 75 -5.02 -3.43 -8.17
N GLY A 76 -5.79 -4.11 -7.31
CA GLY A 76 -6.11 -5.52 -7.48
C GLY A 76 -6.84 -5.80 -8.78
N LEU A 77 -7.84 -4.99 -9.14
CA LEU A 77 -8.52 -5.08 -10.44
C LEU A 77 -7.55 -4.88 -11.60
N PHE A 78 -6.62 -3.93 -11.49
CA PHE A 78 -5.59 -3.72 -12.49
C PHE A 78 -4.71 -4.97 -12.69
N LEU A 79 -4.28 -5.60 -11.60
CA LEU A 79 -3.42 -6.79 -11.65
C LEU A 79 -4.09 -8.00 -12.32
N THR A 80 -5.43 -8.12 -12.26
CA THR A 80 -6.15 -9.23 -12.95
C THR A 80 -5.92 -9.30 -14.47
N LYS A 81 -5.38 -8.24 -15.08
CA LYS A 81 -4.97 -8.19 -16.49
C LYS A 81 -3.72 -9.03 -16.79
N PHE A 82 -2.85 -9.24 -15.79
CA PHE A 82 -1.56 -9.92 -15.94
C PHE A 82 -1.55 -11.28 -15.25
N GLU A 83 -2.31 -11.42 -14.17
CA GLU A 83 -2.25 -12.60 -13.30
C GLU A 83 -3.26 -13.70 -13.67
N THR A 84 -2.97 -14.91 -13.20
CA THR A 84 -3.94 -16.01 -13.18
C THR A 84 -4.98 -15.82 -12.08
N LYS A 85 -4.58 -15.19 -10.96
CA LYS A 85 -5.45 -14.95 -9.80
C LYS A 85 -4.93 -13.83 -8.90
N VAL A 86 -5.85 -13.02 -8.37
CA VAL A 86 -5.55 -11.96 -7.41
C VAL A 86 -6.36 -12.16 -6.14
N THR A 87 -5.66 -12.23 -5.00
CA THR A 87 -6.28 -12.30 -3.67
C THR A 87 -6.14 -10.96 -2.95
N ILE A 88 -7.24 -10.39 -2.46
CA ILE A 88 -7.20 -9.19 -1.60
C ILE A 88 -7.34 -9.64 -0.15
N LEU A 89 -6.37 -9.24 0.68
CA LEU A 89 -6.33 -9.49 2.11
C LEU A 89 -6.68 -8.23 2.90
N GLU A 90 -7.83 -8.22 3.59
CA GLU A 90 -8.18 -7.16 4.54
C GLU A 90 -7.82 -7.60 5.98
N VAL A 91 -7.20 -6.68 6.73
CA VAL A 91 -6.78 -6.91 8.12
C VAL A 91 -7.94 -6.71 9.10
N GLY A 92 -8.88 -5.80 8.78
CA GLY A 92 -10.11 -5.61 9.54
C GLY A 92 -11.20 -6.63 9.22
N ASP A 93 -12.35 -6.46 9.87
CA ASP A 93 -13.49 -7.38 9.72
C ASP A 93 -14.15 -7.27 8.34
N ILE A 94 -14.16 -6.07 7.75
CA ILE A 94 -14.82 -5.80 6.47
C ILE A 94 -13.96 -4.91 5.55
N PRO A 95 -14.05 -5.08 4.21
CA PRO A 95 -13.46 -4.14 3.27
C PRO A 95 -13.97 -2.72 3.47
N ARG A 96 -13.06 -1.75 3.34
CA ARG A 96 -13.37 -0.31 3.41
C ARG A 96 -13.46 0.35 2.03
N ALA A 97 -13.23 -0.41 0.97
CA ALA A 97 -13.40 0.06 -0.40
C ALA A 97 -14.87 0.48 -0.68
N SER A 98 -15.07 1.36 -1.65
CA SER A 98 -16.41 1.75 -2.08
C SER A 98 -17.22 0.54 -2.57
N ARG A 99 -18.55 0.60 -2.41
CA ARG A 99 -19.44 -0.50 -2.82
C ARG A 99 -19.27 -0.88 -4.29
N VAL A 100 -19.11 0.13 -5.16
CA VAL A 100 -18.91 -0.08 -6.60
C VAL A 100 -17.65 -0.89 -6.88
N LEU A 101 -16.55 -0.60 -6.19
CA LEU A 101 -15.31 -1.38 -6.33
C LEU A 101 -15.47 -2.80 -5.81
N GLN A 102 -16.16 -2.98 -4.68
CA GLN A 102 -16.45 -4.31 -4.15
C GLN A 102 -17.25 -5.16 -5.15
N GLU A 103 -18.31 -4.60 -5.73
CA GLU A 103 -19.14 -5.27 -6.74
C GLU A 103 -18.36 -5.59 -8.04
N GLN A 104 -17.46 -4.69 -8.47
CA GLN A 104 -16.62 -4.93 -9.66
C GLN A 104 -15.66 -6.11 -9.43
N VAL A 105 -15.07 -6.15 -8.24
CA VAL A 105 -14.17 -7.21 -7.82
C VAL A 105 -14.90 -8.55 -7.68
N GLU A 106 -16.09 -8.56 -7.07
CA GLU A 106 -16.94 -9.76 -6.93
C GLU A 106 -17.35 -10.37 -8.29
N LYS A 107 -17.56 -9.53 -9.30
CA LYS A 107 -17.92 -9.98 -10.66
C LYS A 107 -16.73 -10.54 -11.44
N ASN A 108 -15.49 -10.35 -10.96
CA ASN A 108 -14.29 -10.80 -11.65
C ASN A 108 -13.96 -12.26 -11.26
N PRO A 109 -13.94 -13.21 -12.20
CA PRO A 109 -13.71 -14.63 -11.88
C PRO A 109 -12.27 -14.93 -11.42
N LYS A 110 -11.31 -14.02 -11.67
CA LYS A 110 -9.92 -14.17 -11.23
C LYS A 110 -9.69 -13.71 -9.79
N TRP A 111 -10.75 -13.34 -9.08
CA TRP A 111 -10.66 -12.77 -7.75
C TRP A 111 -10.95 -13.78 -6.64
N LYS A 112 -10.27 -13.61 -5.52
CA LYS A 112 -10.60 -14.23 -4.24
C LYS A 112 -10.51 -13.20 -3.10
N PHE A 113 -11.56 -13.10 -2.29
CA PHE A 113 -11.47 -12.42 -1.00
C PHE A 113 -10.83 -13.33 0.04
N ALA A 114 -9.91 -12.79 0.84
CA ALA A 114 -9.45 -13.42 2.06
C ALA A 114 -9.49 -12.41 3.21
N GLN A 115 -10.00 -12.84 4.36
CA GLN A 115 -9.76 -12.15 5.62
C GLN A 115 -8.53 -12.76 6.26
N THR A 116 -7.69 -11.95 6.91
CA THR A 116 -6.68 -12.52 7.81
C THR A 116 -7.39 -13.28 8.94
N PRO A 117 -7.01 -14.53 9.24
CA PRO A 117 -7.26 -15.06 10.58
C PRO A 117 -6.59 -14.13 11.60
N PRO A 118 -7.07 -14.03 12.86
CA PRO A 118 -6.37 -13.26 13.88
C PRO A 118 -4.90 -13.70 13.92
N PHE A 119 -3.98 -12.77 13.65
CA PHE A 119 -2.55 -13.04 13.57
C PHE A 119 -2.08 -13.61 14.92
N ARG A 120 -1.84 -14.92 14.96
CA ARG A 120 -1.03 -15.54 16.00
C ARG A 120 0.39 -15.55 15.49
N SER A 121 1.29 -14.81 16.14
CA SER A 121 2.71 -14.88 15.83
C SER A 121 3.17 -16.34 15.97
N SER A 122 3.32 -17.05 14.85
CA SER A 122 4.06 -18.31 14.87
C SER A 122 5.53 -17.93 14.98
N LYS A 123 6.16 -18.36 16.07
CA LYS A 123 7.62 -18.27 16.22
C LYS A 123 8.25 -18.88 14.98
N ALA A 124 9.12 -18.12 14.33
CA ALA A 124 9.97 -18.60 13.25
C ALA A 124 10.67 -19.88 13.71
N THR A 125 10.34 -21.01 13.08
CA THR A 125 11.10 -22.25 13.24
C THR A 125 12.17 -22.20 12.17
N GLY A 126 13.41 -21.97 12.59
CA GLY A 126 14.56 -21.91 11.71
C GLY A 126 14.76 -23.21 10.92
N ARG A 127 15.27 -23.05 9.72
CA ARG A 127 16.14 -24.03 9.05
C ARG A 127 17.44 -23.33 8.70
#